data_AF-A0A7X6S9T3-F1
#
_entry.id   AF-A0A7X6S9T3-F1
#
_cell.length_a   1.000
_cell.length_b   1.000
_cell.length_c   1.000
_cell.angle_alpha   90.00
_cell.angle_beta   90.00
_cell.angle_gamma   90.00
#
_symmetry.space_group_name_H-M   'P 1'
#
loop_
_entity.id
_entity.type
_entity.pdbx_description
1 polymer ?
#
loop_
_entity_poly.entity_id
_entity_poly.type
_entity_poly.pdbx_seq_one_letter_code
_entity_poly.pdbx_strand_id
1 'polypeptide(L)'
;MKAVKLAILFIVGISFFASNIYGQISQPESPKDTNAINTMNYYLEGTAAGKADAKGNIAYGFGGFFCGVLGVVGAAISDPQPEPMKVNYLLQSKGSDYVVAYTSAYTKESRKLNLTYSAVGWGASILLTTVYYVYLLSSLESDEDDYSTNQRKIIISLPLKNPANSY
;
A
#
# COMPACT_ATOMS: atom_id res chain seq x y z
N MET A 1 1.60 -18.12 -20.44
CA MET A 1 1.77 -16.67 -20.70
C MET A 1 1.14 -15.73 -19.65
N LYS A 2 0.11 -16.12 -18.89
CA LYS A 2 -0.56 -15.22 -17.92
C LYS A 2 0.32 -14.82 -16.72
N ALA A 3 1.17 -15.72 -16.22
CA ALA A 3 2.05 -15.46 -15.08
C ALA A 3 3.18 -14.43 -15.37
N VAL A 4 3.71 -14.40 -16.59
CA VAL A 4 4.82 -13.49 -16.97
C VAL A 4 4.35 -12.03 -17.02
N LYS A 5 3.11 -11.79 -17.46
CA LYS A 5 2.53 -10.43 -17.46
C LYS A 5 2.32 -9.89 -16.05
N LEU A 6 2.02 -10.75 -15.09
CA LEU A 6 1.86 -10.39 -13.68
C LEU A 6 3.21 -10.05 -13.02
N ALA A 7 4.27 -10.82 -13.33
CA ALA A 7 5.61 -10.56 -12.82
C ALA A 7 6.18 -9.22 -13.30
N ILE A 8 5.94 -8.86 -14.57
CA ILE A 8 6.38 -7.57 -15.13
C ILE A 8 5.67 -6.39 -14.44
N LEU A 9 4.36 -6.50 -14.18
CA LEU A 9 3.62 -5.48 -13.42
C LEU A 9 4.16 -5.32 -12.00
N PHE A 10 4.55 -6.42 -11.35
CA PHE A 10 5.13 -6.43 -10.01
C PHE A 10 6.49 -5.73 -9.96
N ILE A 11 7.37 -6.01 -10.94
CA ILE A 11 8.72 -5.42 -11.03
C ILE A 11 8.66 -3.91 -11.33
N VAL A 12 7.75 -3.49 -12.22
CA VAL A 12 7.56 -2.07 -12.54
C VAL A 12 6.99 -1.31 -11.34
N GLY A 13 6.05 -1.92 -10.59
CA GLY A 13 5.50 -1.35 -9.36
C GLY A 13 6.55 -1.11 -8.27
N ILE A 14 7.44 -2.08 -8.04
CA ILE A 14 8.54 -1.96 -7.06
C ILE A 14 9.51 -0.85 -7.47
N SER A 15 9.83 -0.74 -8.77
CA SER A 15 10.77 0.26 -9.29
C SER A 15 10.26 1.70 -9.11
N PHE A 16 8.96 1.94 -9.36
CA PHE A 16 8.35 3.25 -9.18
C PHE A 16 8.25 3.66 -7.69
N PHE A 17 8.12 2.69 -6.79
CA PHE A 17 8.09 2.90 -5.35
C PHE A 17 9.48 3.28 -4.80
N ALA A 18 10.54 2.60 -5.24
CA ALA A 18 11.91 2.90 -4.83
C ALA A 18 12.35 4.32 -5.19
N SER A 19 11.96 4.83 -6.37
CA SER A 19 12.32 6.19 -6.82
C SER A 19 11.69 7.30 -5.97
N ASN A 20 10.56 7.07 -5.30
CA ASN A 20 9.93 8.07 -4.43
C ASN A 20 10.56 8.16 -3.02
N ILE A 21 11.30 7.14 -2.59
CA ILE A 21 11.88 7.09 -1.23
C ILE A 21 13.22 7.84 -1.15
N TYR A 22 14.00 7.89 -2.24
CA TYR A 22 15.36 8.43 -2.22
C TYR A 22 15.47 9.97 -2.20
N GLY A 23 14.35 10.70 -2.16
CA GLY A 23 14.34 12.15 -2.37
C GLY A 23 14.53 13.04 -1.14
N GLN A 24 14.53 12.54 0.10
CA GLN A 24 14.33 13.43 1.28
C GLN A 24 15.29 13.16 2.45
N ILE A 25 16.58 13.40 2.25
CA ILE A 25 17.54 13.59 3.36
C ILE A 25 18.16 14.98 3.20
N SER A 26 17.62 15.96 3.91
CA SER A 26 18.34 17.20 4.21
C SER A 26 17.70 17.88 5.42
N GLN A 27 18.40 17.80 6.56
CA GLN A 27 18.21 18.70 7.70
C GLN A 27 18.85 20.06 7.36
N PRO A 28 18.36 21.17 7.95
CA PRO A 28 19.24 21.80 8.94
C PRO A 28 18.55 22.50 10.12
N GLU A 29 19.28 22.39 11.24
CA GLU A 29 19.65 23.38 12.28
C GLU A 29 18.64 24.28 13.02
N SER A 30 18.83 24.27 14.34
CA SER A 30 18.24 25.11 15.39
C SER A 30 19.11 26.33 15.66
N PRO A 31 18.54 27.54 15.81
CA PRO A 31 18.55 28.26 17.10
C PRO A 31 17.31 29.21 17.27
N LYS A 32 16.93 29.85 18.39
CA LYS A 32 17.25 29.91 19.83
C LYS A 32 16.24 30.91 20.45
N ASP A 33 15.82 30.65 21.68
CA ASP A 33 15.04 31.46 22.65
C ASP A 33 14.64 32.90 22.31
N THR A 34 13.33 33.22 22.39
CA THR A 34 12.79 34.31 23.25
C THR A 34 11.25 34.29 23.40
N ASN A 35 10.75 34.44 24.64
CA ASN A 35 9.36 34.71 25.08
C ASN A 35 8.38 33.52 25.33
N ALA A 36 8.74 32.63 26.26
CA ALA A 36 8.03 31.40 26.65
C ALA A 36 6.48 31.42 26.70
N ILE A 37 5.83 32.54 27.02
CA ILE A 37 4.36 32.60 27.13
C ILE A 37 3.67 32.80 25.76
N ASN A 38 4.25 33.63 24.89
CA ASN A 38 3.76 33.76 23.51
C ASN A 38 4.21 32.56 22.66
N THR A 39 5.42 32.06 22.90
CA THR A 39 5.97 30.88 22.21
C THR A 39 5.10 29.63 22.41
N MET A 40 4.56 29.42 23.62
CA MET A 40 3.68 28.27 23.90
C MET A 40 2.38 28.32 23.09
N ASN A 41 1.77 29.50 22.94
CA ASN A 41 0.55 29.66 22.13
C ASN A 41 0.83 29.46 20.64
N TYR A 42 1.92 30.02 20.11
CA TYR A 42 2.30 29.81 18.71
C TYR A 42 2.69 28.35 18.43
N TYR A 43 3.31 27.67 19.38
CA TYR A 43 3.65 26.26 19.26
C TYR A 43 2.39 25.37 19.24
N LEU A 44 1.42 25.64 20.11
CA LEU A 44 0.14 24.92 20.13
C LEU A 44 -0.69 25.19 18.86
N GLU A 45 -0.75 26.45 18.42
CA GLU A 45 -1.42 26.86 17.18
C GLU A 45 -0.77 26.18 15.96
N GLY A 46 0.56 26.21 15.88
CA GLY A 46 1.33 25.55 14.82
C GLY A 46 1.11 24.05 14.81
N THR A 47 1.12 23.41 15.98
CA THR A 47 0.82 21.98 16.11
C THR A 47 -0.58 21.64 15.60
N ALA A 48 -1.61 22.41 16.02
CA ALA A 48 -2.99 22.16 15.61
C ALA A 48 -3.19 22.36 14.09
N ALA A 49 -2.62 23.43 13.53
CA ALA A 49 -2.64 23.69 12.10
C ALA A 49 -1.92 22.60 11.30
N GLY A 50 -0.73 22.17 11.76
CA GLY A 50 0.04 21.11 11.14
C GLY A 50 -0.72 19.79 11.07
N LYS A 51 -1.45 19.43 12.14
CA LYS A 51 -2.34 18.26 12.14
C LYS A 51 -3.52 18.38 11.18
N ALA A 52 -4.16 19.55 11.15
CA ALA A 52 -5.32 19.78 10.29
C ALA A 52 -4.96 19.78 8.81
N ASP A 53 -3.76 20.25 8.47
CA ASP A 53 -3.27 20.33 7.10
C ASP A 53 -2.61 19.03 6.61
N ALA A 54 -2.34 18.08 7.52
CA ALA A 54 -1.72 16.81 7.21
C ALA A 54 -2.50 16.05 6.13
N LYS A 55 -1.80 15.61 5.09
CA LYS A 55 -2.39 14.84 3.98
C LYS A 55 -1.59 13.58 3.79
N GLY A 56 -2.30 12.45 3.75
CA GLY A 56 -1.71 11.20 3.30
C GLY A 56 -1.52 11.20 1.79
N ASN A 57 -0.50 10.48 1.34
CA ASN A 57 -0.23 10.22 -0.07
C ASN A 57 -0.77 8.84 -0.46
N ILE A 58 -1.71 8.81 -1.40
CA ILE A 58 -2.35 7.58 -1.89
C ILE A 58 -1.36 6.60 -2.53
N ALA A 59 -0.19 7.07 -2.97
CA ALA A 59 0.89 6.22 -3.48
C ALA A 59 1.31 5.13 -2.47
N TYR A 60 1.24 5.41 -1.16
CA TYR A 60 1.51 4.40 -0.14
C TYR A 60 0.46 3.29 -0.09
N GLY A 61 -0.78 3.59 -0.49
CA GLY A 61 -1.84 2.59 -0.68
C GLY A 61 -1.53 1.65 -1.84
N PHE A 62 -1.07 2.18 -2.98
CA PHE A 62 -0.57 1.36 -4.07
C PHE A 62 0.66 0.54 -3.65
N GLY A 63 1.58 1.16 -2.89
CA GLY A 63 2.73 0.47 -2.30
C GLY A 63 2.30 -0.72 -1.43
N GLY A 64 1.31 -0.55 -0.57
CA GLY A 64 0.76 -1.64 0.24
C GLY A 64 0.06 -2.72 -0.59
N PHE A 65 -0.67 -2.31 -1.63
CA PHE A 65 -1.38 -3.25 -2.52
C PHE A 65 -0.43 -4.15 -3.30
N PHE A 66 0.62 -3.58 -3.91
CA PHE A 66 1.56 -4.32 -4.74
C PHE A 66 2.71 -4.94 -3.94
N CYS A 67 3.24 -4.26 -2.93
CA CYS A 67 4.42 -4.73 -2.18
C CYS A 67 4.05 -5.38 -0.82
N GLY A 68 2.77 -5.44 -0.48
CA GLY A 68 2.27 -6.02 0.76
C GLY A 68 2.88 -5.37 2.01
N VAL A 69 3.42 -6.19 2.90
CA VAL A 69 4.04 -5.74 4.17
C VAL A 69 5.20 -4.78 3.93
N LEU A 70 5.96 -4.93 2.83
CA LEU A 70 7.06 -4.01 2.50
C LEU A 70 6.55 -2.59 2.19
N GLY A 71 5.36 -2.47 1.61
CA GLY A 71 4.71 -1.17 1.40
C GLY A 71 4.39 -0.48 2.73
N VAL A 72 3.94 -1.25 3.72
CA VAL A 72 3.60 -0.75 5.07
C VAL A 72 4.86 -0.29 5.80
N VAL A 73 5.96 -1.05 5.71
CA VAL A 73 7.26 -0.65 6.26
C VAL A 73 7.76 0.63 5.58
N GLY A 74 7.63 0.74 4.26
CA GLY A 74 7.97 1.95 3.51
C GLY A 74 7.17 3.18 3.97
N ALA A 75 5.87 3.00 4.25
CA ALA A 75 5.05 4.06 4.83
C ALA A 75 5.48 4.44 6.27
N ALA A 76 5.90 3.46 7.08
CA ALA A 76 6.34 3.68 8.46
C ALA A 76 7.65 4.48 8.56
N ILE A 77 8.58 4.27 7.63
CA ILE A 77 9.86 5.01 7.57
C ILE A 77 9.78 6.30 6.74
N SER A 78 8.63 6.56 6.10
CA SER A 78 8.45 7.75 5.28
C SER A 78 8.54 9.04 6.09
N ASP A 79 9.16 10.06 5.51
CA ASP A 79 9.25 11.38 6.12
C ASP A 79 8.48 12.42 5.29
N PRO A 80 7.13 12.46 5.40
CA PRO A 80 6.33 13.38 4.62
C PRO A 80 6.59 14.84 5.05
N GLN A 81 7.04 15.64 4.10
CA GLN A 81 7.30 17.06 4.29
C GLN A 81 6.12 17.91 3.77
N PRO A 82 5.75 19.00 4.47
CA PRO A 82 4.75 19.95 3.99
C PRO A 82 5.26 20.74 2.78
N GLU A 83 4.35 21.36 2.03
CA GLU A 83 4.68 22.16 0.85
C GLU A 83 5.68 23.28 1.19
N PRO A 84 6.85 23.35 0.52
CA PRO A 84 7.90 24.32 0.86
C PRO A 84 7.43 25.78 0.77
N MET A 85 6.54 26.11 -0.19
CA MET A 85 5.97 27.46 -0.29
C MET A 85 5.15 27.84 0.94
N LYS A 86 4.39 26.89 1.49
CA LYS A 86 3.58 27.12 2.68
C LYS A 86 4.46 27.29 3.92
N VAL A 87 5.50 26.47 4.06
CA VAL A 87 6.48 26.58 5.14
C VAL A 87 7.17 27.95 5.11
N ASN A 88 7.62 28.40 3.92
CA ASN A 88 8.26 29.71 3.77
C ASN A 88 7.31 30.87 4.12
N TYR A 89 6.05 30.80 3.70
CA TYR A 89 5.03 31.80 4.07
C TYR A 89 4.77 31.83 5.57
N LEU A 90 4.63 30.67 6.21
CA LEU A 90 4.43 30.55 7.66
C LEU A 90 5.65 31.04 8.44
N LEU A 91 6.85 30.82 7.91
CA LEU A 91 8.09 31.30 8.52
C LEU A 91 8.15 32.83 8.54
N GLN A 92 7.74 33.47 7.44
CA GLN A 92 7.70 34.93 7.32
C GLN A 92 6.57 35.57 8.14
N SER A 93 5.43 34.89 8.29
CA SER A 93 4.22 35.46 8.92
C SER A 93 4.08 35.15 10.41
N LYS A 94 4.51 33.97 10.87
CA LYS A 94 4.31 33.47 12.25
C LYS A 94 5.62 33.21 13.01
N GLY A 95 6.75 33.16 12.30
CA GLY A 95 8.07 32.94 12.89
C GLY A 95 8.49 31.47 12.98
N SER A 96 9.72 31.25 13.46
CA SER A 96 10.38 29.93 13.45
C SER A 96 9.70 28.90 14.36
N ASP A 97 9.35 29.27 15.59
CA ASP A 97 8.76 28.33 16.56
C ASP A 97 7.43 27.74 16.10
N TYR A 98 6.59 28.56 15.46
CA TYR A 98 5.34 28.10 14.84
C TYR A 98 5.60 27.07 13.75
N VAL A 99 6.59 27.34 12.87
CA VAL A 99 6.92 26.46 11.75
C VAL A 99 7.48 25.14 12.22
N VAL A 100 8.35 25.12 13.23
CA VAL A 100 8.89 23.88 13.80
C VAL A 100 7.77 23.02 14.40
N ALA A 101 6.84 23.63 15.13
CA ALA A 101 5.68 22.93 15.68
C ALA A 101 4.79 22.37 14.56
N TYR A 102 4.51 23.20 13.55
CA TYR A 102 3.71 22.87 12.39
C TYR A 102 4.29 21.71 11.57
N THR A 103 5.58 21.76 11.22
CA THR A 103 6.23 20.72 10.42
C THR A 103 6.26 19.40 11.16
N SER A 104 6.64 19.39 12.45
CA SER A 104 6.69 18.15 13.23
C SER A 104 5.31 17.48 13.36
N ALA A 105 4.26 18.28 13.58
CA ALA A 105 2.90 17.79 13.70
C ALA A 105 2.36 17.28 12.36
N TYR A 106 2.61 18.03 11.28
CA TYR A 106 2.26 17.66 9.92
C TYR A 106 2.89 16.33 9.52
N THR A 107 4.20 16.17 9.72
CA THR A 107 4.94 14.96 9.35
C THR A 107 4.41 13.75 10.11
N LYS A 108 4.16 13.88 11.42
CA LYS A 108 3.65 12.79 12.24
C LYS A 108 2.25 12.32 11.81
N GLU A 109 1.32 13.24 11.59
CA GLU A 109 -0.03 12.88 11.15
C GLU A 109 -0.05 12.40 9.69
N SER A 110 0.72 13.02 8.81
CA SER A 110 0.81 12.58 7.41
C SER A 110 1.40 11.18 7.31
N ARG A 111 2.39 10.84 8.15
CA ARG A 111 2.94 9.47 8.23
C ARG A 111 1.88 8.47 8.69
N LYS A 112 1.08 8.82 9.69
CA LYS A 112 -0.03 7.98 10.17
C LYS A 112 -1.06 7.73 9.06
N LEU A 113 -1.40 8.76 8.26
CA LEU A 113 -2.29 8.62 7.11
C LEU A 113 -1.67 7.73 6.01
N ASN A 114 -0.39 7.92 5.69
CA ASN A 114 0.34 7.08 4.74
C ASN A 114 0.33 5.61 5.16
N LEU A 115 0.59 5.35 6.44
CA LEU A 115 0.57 4.01 7.02
C LEU A 115 -0.82 3.38 6.94
N THR A 116 -1.86 4.18 7.19
CA THR A 116 -3.25 3.74 7.05
C THR A 116 -3.57 3.38 5.61
N TYR A 117 -3.20 4.23 4.65
CA TYR A 117 -3.39 3.93 3.22
C TYR A 117 -2.66 2.66 2.80
N SER A 118 -1.42 2.48 3.25
CA SER A 118 -0.66 1.26 2.96
C SER A 118 -1.30 0.01 3.55
N ALA A 119 -1.77 0.08 4.80
CA ALA A 119 -2.46 -1.02 5.44
C ALA A 119 -3.77 -1.38 4.71
N VAL A 120 -4.55 -0.38 4.29
CA VAL A 120 -5.77 -0.59 3.48
C VAL A 120 -5.43 -1.22 2.13
N GLY A 121 -4.39 -0.73 1.46
CA GLY A 121 -3.92 -1.30 0.19
C GLY A 121 -3.51 -2.77 0.33
N TRP A 122 -2.76 -3.10 1.38
CA TRP A 122 -2.37 -4.48 1.68
C TRP A 122 -3.59 -5.37 1.97
N GLY A 123 -4.53 -4.90 2.80
CA GLY A 123 -5.78 -5.61 3.09
C GLY A 123 -6.62 -5.88 1.83
N ALA A 124 -6.72 -4.90 0.94
CA ALA A 124 -7.41 -5.05 -0.34
C ALA A 124 -6.73 -6.09 -1.26
N SER A 125 -5.39 -6.14 -1.25
CA SER A 125 -4.62 -7.13 -2.01
C SER A 125 -4.85 -8.56 -1.52
N ILE A 126 -4.90 -8.76 -0.19
CA ILE A 126 -5.25 -10.06 0.40
C ILE A 126 -6.67 -10.48 0.00
N LEU A 127 -7.64 -9.56 0.11
CA LEU A 127 -9.04 -9.84 -0.21
C LEU A 127 -9.19 -10.25 -1.68
N LEU A 128 -8.57 -9.50 -2.61
CA LEU A 128 -8.62 -9.80 -4.04
C LEU A 128 -7.97 -11.15 -4.36
N THR A 129 -6.82 -11.43 -3.75
CA THR A 129 -6.12 -12.72 -3.91
C THR A 129 -6.96 -13.89 -3.38
N THR A 130 -7.63 -13.71 -2.25
CA THR A 130 -8.49 -14.73 -1.64
C THR A 130 -9.69 -15.05 -2.52
N VAL A 131 -10.41 -14.03 -3.00
CA VAL A 131 -11.56 -14.20 -3.92
C VAL A 131 -11.12 -14.90 -5.20
N TYR A 132 -9.98 -14.49 -5.77
CA TYR A 132 -9.42 -15.13 -6.96
C TYR A 132 -9.09 -16.62 -6.73
N TYR A 133 -8.51 -16.96 -5.57
CA TYR A 133 -8.15 -18.34 -5.23
C TYR A 133 -9.40 -19.21 -5.05
N VAL A 134 -10.43 -18.72 -4.36
CA VAL A 134 -11.71 -19.43 -4.22
C VAL A 134 -12.36 -19.66 -5.58
N TYR A 135 -12.41 -18.64 -6.44
CA TYR A 135 -12.94 -18.77 -7.79
C TYR A 135 -12.18 -19.81 -8.63
N LEU A 136 -10.84 -19.80 -8.57
CA LEU A 136 -10.02 -20.80 -9.24
C LEU A 136 -10.30 -22.22 -8.74
N LEU A 137 -10.37 -22.42 -7.42
CA LEU A 137 -10.68 -23.72 -6.84
C LEU A 137 -12.04 -24.24 -7.31
N SER A 138 -13.08 -23.38 -7.28
CA SER A 138 -14.41 -23.77 -7.77
C SER A 138 -14.41 -24.13 -9.27
N SER A 139 -13.61 -23.44 -10.09
CA SER A 139 -13.50 -23.76 -11.52
C SER A 139 -12.70 -25.05 -11.79
N LEU A 140 -11.74 -25.38 -10.93
CA LEU A 140 -10.99 -26.64 -11.04
C LEU A 140 -11.86 -27.84 -10.66
N GLU A 141 -12.65 -27.71 -9.59
CA GLU A 141 -13.57 -28.75 -9.13
C GLU A 141 -14.65 -29.05 -10.20
N SER A 142 -15.18 -28.02 -10.87
CA SER A 142 -16.13 -28.23 -11.96
C SER A 142 -15.56 -28.97 -13.17
N ASP A 143 -14.28 -28.74 -13.49
CA ASP A 143 -13.62 -29.43 -14.62
C ASP A 143 -13.28 -30.89 -14.28
N GLU A 144 -12.97 -31.19 -13.02
CA GLU A 144 -12.64 -32.54 -12.54
C GLU A 144 -13.87 -33.48 -12.52
N ASP A 145 -15.03 -32.95 -12.11
CA ASP A 145 -16.29 -33.68 -12.14
C ASP A 145 -16.71 -34.06 -13.57
N ASP A 146 -16.53 -33.16 -14.53
CA ASP A 146 -16.92 -33.37 -15.93
C ASP A 146 -15.96 -34.37 -16.62
N TYR A 147 -14.67 -34.33 -16.28
CA TYR A 147 -13.69 -35.32 -16.73
C TYR A 147 -13.99 -36.72 -16.19
N SER A 148 -14.26 -36.84 -14.88
CA SER A 148 -14.53 -38.14 -14.25
C SER A 148 -15.84 -38.78 -14.75
N THR A 149 -16.85 -37.96 -15.03
CA THR A 149 -18.15 -38.41 -15.56
C THR A 149 -18.01 -38.92 -16.99
N ASN A 150 -17.22 -38.24 -17.83
CA ASN A 150 -16.94 -38.68 -19.21
C ASN A 150 -16.12 -39.98 -19.24
N GLN A 151 -15.12 -40.15 -18.35
CA GLN A 151 -14.35 -41.39 -18.23
C GLN A 151 -15.23 -42.60 -17.89
N ARG A 152 -16.16 -42.47 -16.93
CA ARG A 152 -17.10 -43.56 -16.59
C ARG A 152 -17.98 -43.95 -17.78
N LYS A 153 -18.44 -42.98 -18.58
CA LYS A 153 -19.28 -43.23 -19.74
C LYS A 153 -18.55 -44.03 -20.84
N ILE A 154 -17.25 -43.81 -21.01
CA ILE A 154 -16.42 -44.56 -21.96
C ILE A 154 -16.22 -46.01 -21.49
N ILE A 155 -15.97 -46.23 -20.20
CA ILE A 155 -15.76 -47.59 -19.65
C ILE A 155 -17.03 -48.45 -19.76
N ILE A 156 -18.23 -47.87 -19.55
CA ILE A 156 -19.50 -48.62 -19.60
C ILE A 156 -19.95 -48.92 -21.04
N SER A 157 -19.50 -48.11 -22.02
CA SER A 157 -19.88 -48.28 -23.44
C SER A 157 -18.92 -49.19 -24.22
N LEU A 158 -17.82 -49.64 -23.62
CA LEU A 158 -16.99 -50.70 -24.18
C LEU A 158 -17.75 -52.02 -24.10
N PRO A 159 -18.15 -52.63 -25.24
CA PRO A 159 -18.74 -53.95 -25.21
C PRO A 159 -17.71 -54.91 -24.64
N LEU A 160 -17.98 -55.45 -23.45
CA LEU A 160 -17.25 -56.57 -22.88
C LEU A 160 -17.32 -57.70 -23.90
N LYS A 161 -16.24 -57.85 -24.69
CA LYS A 161 -16.06 -58.97 -25.59
C LYS A 161 -16.07 -60.21 -24.71
N ASN A 162 -17.22 -60.88 -24.67
CA ASN A 162 -17.42 -62.08 -23.89
C ASN A 162 -16.41 -63.13 -24.38
N PRO A 163 -15.43 -63.55 -23.57
CA PRO A 163 -14.43 -64.52 -24.01
C PRO A 163 -15.03 -65.93 -24.20
N ALA A 164 -16.32 -66.14 -23.93
CA ALA A 164 -16.98 -67.44 -24.04
C ALA A 164 -17.53 -67.79 -25.44
N ASN A 165 -17.49 -66.89 -26.43
CA ASN A 165 -17.81 -67.24 -27.82
C ASN A 165 -16.61 -66.97 -28.73
N SER A 166 -15.76 -67.98 -28.86
CA SER A 166 -15.06 -68.23 -30.11
C SER A 166 -16.05 -68.94 -31.02
N TYR A 167 -16.12 -68.53 -32.29
CA TYR A 167 -16.95 -69.04 -33.39
C TYR A 167 -18.26 -68.30 -33.64
#